data_AF-A0A914KRT6-F1
#
_entry.id   AF-A0A914KRT6-F1
#
_cell.length_a   1.000
_cell.length_b   1.000
_cell.length_c   1.000
_cell.angle_alpha   90.00
_cell.angle_beta   90.00
_cell.angle_gamma   90.00
#
_symmetry.space_group_name_H-M   'P 1'
#
loop_
_entity.id
_entity.type
_entity.pdbx_description
1 polymer ?
#
loop_
_entity_poly.entity_id
_entity_poly.type
_entity_poly.pdbx_seq_one_letter_code
_entity_poly.pdbx_strand_id
1 'polypeptide(L)'
;MGDGPGPFETDAYLCLDNSTSSPDSSGENGDVYGCGLVIPPKNESETQKTFVFFTKNGTEIGEEILIEEDVDILKPFIKLKSCSVEVNFGNDLETKPFRYDIYKHF
;
A
#
# COMPACT_ATOMS: atom_id res chain seq x y z
N MET A 1 -21.00 22.74 23.95
CA MET A 1 -20.51 22.57 22.57
C MET A 1 -19.41 21.55 22.67
N GLY A 2 -19.67 20.31 22.26
CA GLY A 2 -18.71 19.22 22.40
C GLY A 2 -17.78 19.21 21.21
N ASP A 3 -16.47 19.25 21.46
CA ASP A 3 -15.46 18.85 20.49
C ASP A 3 -15.61 17.34 20.27
N GLY A 4 -16.34 16.96 19.22
CA GLY A 4 -16.31 15.59 18.73
C GLY A 4 -14.94 15.29 18.12
N PRO A 5 -14.46 14.02 18.18
CA PRO A 5 -13.26 13.65 17.46
C PRO A 5 -13.47 13.96 15.97
N GLY A 6 -12.52 14.69 15.38
CA GLY A 6 -12.50 14.96 13.95
C GLY A 6 -12.44 13.65 13.14
N PRO A 7 -12.70 13.70 11.82
CA PRO A 7 -12.72 12.51 10.97
C PRO A 7 -11.42 11.73 11.15
N PHE A 8 -11.56 10.43 11.44
CA PHE A 8 -10.44 9.53 11.62
C PHE A 8 -9.69 9.40 10.28
N GLU A 9 -8.56 10.09 10.17
CA GLU A 9 -7.65 9.96 9.03
C GLU A 9 -7.06 8.55 9.11
N THR A 10 -7.58 7.62 8.31
CA THR A 10 -7.05 6.25 8.23
C THR A 10 -5.82 6.28 7.35
N ASP A 11 -4.66 6.45 7.96
CA ASP A 11 -3.39 6.39 7.27
C ASP A 11 -2.98 4.92 7.03
N ALA A 12 -2.81 4.52 5.77
CA ALA A 12 -2.16 3.26 5.42
C ALA A 12 -0.64 3.46 5.37
N TYR A 13 0.09 2.72 6.19
CA TYR A 13 1.53 2.88 6.35
C TYR A 13 2.30 1.77 5.62
N LEU A 14 3.05 2.10 4.56
CA LEU A 14 4.17 1.26 4.13
C LEU A 14 5.38 1.60 5.01
N CYS A 15 5.56 0.86 6.10
CA CYS A 15 6.73 1.00 6.96
C CYS A 15 7.87 0.12 6.42
N LEU A 16 8.83 0.74 5.74
CA LEU A 16 10.13 0.12 5.44
C LEU A 16 11.04 0.36 6.65
N ASP A 17 10.89 -0.46 7.69
CA ASP A 17 11.77 -0.42 8.85
C ASP A 17 12.80 -1.56 8.78
N ASN A 18 14.08 -1.20 8.96
CA ASN A 18 15.13 -2.20 9.20
C ASN A 18 15.09 -2.74 10.64
N SER A 19 14.14 -2.32 11.47
CA SER A 19 13.79 -2.96 12.76
C SER A 19 12.46 -3.72 12.70
N THR A 20 12.53 -5.06 12.63
CA THR A 20 11.66 -6.13 13.20
C THR A 20 10.12 -6.02 13.28
N SER A 21 9.42 -4.99 12.79
CA SER A 21 7.94 -4.96 12.78
C SER A 21 7.30 -4.60 11.44
N SER A 22 8.07 -4.56 10.35
CA SER A 22 7.55 -4.64 8.98
C SER A 22 7.18 -6.10 8.64
N PRO A 23 6.27 -6.36 7.69
CA PRO A 23 5.99 -7.71 7.19
C PRO A 23 7.21 -8.41 6.59
N ASP A 24 8.31 -7.67 6.39
CA ASP A 24 9.60 -8.20 6.02
C ASP A 24 10.74 -7.37 6.62
N SER A 25 11.50 -7.95 7.55
CA SER A 25 12.67 -7.33 8.18
C SER A 25 13.99 -7.63 7.44
N SER A 26 13.93 -8.23 6.24
CA SER A 26 15.09 -8.75 5.48
C SER A 26 15.40 -7.96 4.21
N GLY A 27 14.98 -6.69 4.11
CA GLY A 27 15.20 -5.87 2.92
C GLY A 27 16.67 -5.82 2.50
N GLU A 28 16.95 -6.21 1.25
CA GLU A 28 18.27 -6.16 0.63
C GLU A 28 18.37 -4.99 -0.36
N ASN A 29 19.60 -4.57 -0.66
CA ASN A 29 19.81 -3.51 -1.65
C ASN A 29 19.32 -3.98 -3.04
N GLY A 30 18.36 -3.25 -3.60
CA GLY A 30 17.73 -3.58 -4.88
C GLY A 30 16.36 -4.25 -4.76
N ASP A 31 15.90 -4.57 -3.55
CA ASP A 31 14.52 -5.01 -3.35
C ASP A 31 13.52 -3.95 -3.80
N VAL A 32 12.49 -4.39 -4.51
CA VAL A 32 11.40 -3.54 -4.98
C VAL A 32 10.15 -3.83 -4.18
N TYR A 33 9.69 -2.84 -3.42
CA TYR A 33 8.43 -2.93 -2.67
C TYR A 33 7.31 -2.24 -3.45
N GLY A 34 6.14 -2.88 -3.48
CA GLY A 34 4.90 -2.31 -4.03
C GLY A 34 3.83 -2.18 -2.96
N CYS A 35 2.96 -1.19 -3.14
CA CYS A 35 1.76 -0.98 -2.34
C CYS A 35 0.60 -0.80 -3.32
N GLY A 36 -0.44 -1.62 -3.18
CA GLY A 36 -1.62 -1.59 -4.03
C GLY A 36 -2.87 -1.28 -3.21
N LEU A 37 -3.78 -0.51 -3.80
CA LEU A 37 -5.09 -0.21 -3.25
C LEU A 37 -6.14 -0.77 -4.21
N VAL A 38 -7.01 -1.63 -3.71
CA VAL A 38 -8.15 -2.16 -4.46
C VAL A 38 -9.40 -1.45 -3.98
N ILE A 39 -10.09 -0.79 -4.92
CA ILE A 39 -11.41 -0.22 -4.71
C ILE A 39 -12.41 -1.04 -5.57
N PRO A 40 -13.25 -1.87 -4.95
CA PRO A 40 -14.24 -2.65 -5.67
C PRO A 40 -15.26 -1.77 -6.41
N PRO A 41 -15.85 -2.25 -7.53
CA PRO A 41 -16.96 -1.56 -8.17
C PRO A 41 -18.16 -1.44 -7.21
N LYS A 42 -18.80 -0.26 -7.15
CA LYS A 42 -19.95 0.03 -6.27
C LYS A 42 -21.18 -0.89 -6.43
N ASN A 43 -21.20 -1.71 -7.47
CA ASN A 43 -22.36 -2.51 -7.86
C ASN A 43 -22.25 -3.98 -7.45
N GLU A 44 -21.09 -4.39 -6.92
CA GLU A 44 -20.91 -5.70 -6.31
C GLU A 44 -21.24 -5.61 -4.82
N SER A 45 -21.79 -6.68 -4.24
CA SER A 45 -22.43 -6.70 -2.92
C SER A 45 -21.61 -6.01 -1.82
N GLU A 46 -22.30 -5.54 -0.76
CA GLU A 46 -21.75 -4.93 0.49
C GLU A 46 -20.62 -5.73 1.17
N THR A 47 -20.28 -6.90 0.65
CA THR A 47 -19.24 -7.82 1.11
C THR A 47 -17.85 -7.50 0.57
N GLN A 48 -17.71 -6.82 -0.57
CA GLN A 48 -16.39 -6.45 -1.10
C GLN A 48 -15.94 -5.13 -0.48
N LYS A 49 -14.95 -5.21 0.41
CA LYS A 49 -14.34 -4.04 1.05
C LYS A 49 -13.15 -3.56 0.23
N THR A 50 -12.91 -2.25 0.25
CA THR A 50 -11.64 -1.66 -0.18
C THR A 50 -10.52 -2.24 0.66
N PHE A 51 -9.38 -2.57 0.06
CA PHE A 51 -8.25 -3.09 0.81
C PHE A 51 -6.91 -2.65 0.24
N VAL A 52 -5.89 -2.68 1.10
CA VAL A 52 -4.49 -2.44 0.74
C VAL A 52 -3.72 -3.74 0.81
N PHE A 53 -2.87 -3.98 -0.18
CA PHE A 53 -1.95 -5.11 -0.19
C PHE A 53 -0.52 -4.63 -0.49
N PHE A 54 0.45 -5.45 -0.11
CA PHE A 54 1.87 -5.15 -0.31
C PHE A 54 2.55 -6.23 -1.12
N THR A 55 3.59 -5.85 -1.84
CA THR A 55 4.41 -6.79 -2.61
C THR A 55 5.89 -6.56 -2.33
N LYS A 56 6.67 -7.63 -2.38
CA LYS A 56 8.13 -7.61 -2.47
C LYS A 56 8.56 -8.33 -3.73
N ASN A 57 9.35 -7.66 -4.56
CA ASN A 57 9.88 -8.16 -5.82
C ASN A 57 8.82 -8.71 -6.78
N GLY A 58 7.59 -8.18 -6.70
CA GLY A 58 6.45 -8.56 -7.54
C GLY A 58 5.57 -9.68 -6.96
N THR A 59 5.89 -10.19 -5.77
CA THR A 59 5.07 -11.19 -5.06
C THR A 59 4.38 -10.54 -3.88
N GLU A 60 3.10 -10.84 -3.69
CA GLU A 60 2.33 -10.36 -2.52
C GLU A 60 2.91 -10.87 -1.21
N ILE A 61 2.89 -10.02 -0.18
CA ILE A 61 3.41 -10.31 1.16
C ILE A 61 2.43 -9.83 2.22
N GLY A 62 2.34 -10.59 3.32
CA GLY A 62 1.43 -10.29 4.42
C GLY A 62 -0.04 -10.56 4.07
N GLU A 63 -0.91 -10.14 4.97
CA GLU A 63 -2.36 -10.18 4.77
C GLU A 63 -2.85 -8.84 4.22
N GLU A 64 -3.97 -8.88 3.49
CA GLU A 64 -4.66 -7.69 3.03
C GLU A 64 -5.18 -6.87 4.22
N ILE A 65 -5.04 -5.55 4.14
CA ILE A 65 -5.57 -4.63 5.14
C ILE A 65 -6.91 -4.11 4.63
N LEU A 66 -8.00 -4.63 5.19
CA LEU A 66 -9.35 -4.17 4.89
C LEU A 66 -9.55 -2.73 5.42
N ILE A 67 -10.09 -1.87 4.58
CA ILE A 67 -10.47 -0.51 4.93
C ILE A 67 -11.96 -0.55 5.31
N GLU A 68 -12.24 -0.37 6.61
CA GLU A 68 -13.57 -0.57 7.18
C GLU A 68 -14.49 0.65 7.07
N GLU A 69 -13.93 1.85 6.89
CA GLU A 69 -14.67 3.10 6.81
C GLU A 69 -14.58 3.71 5.42
N ASP A 70 -15.53 4.59 5.08
CA ASP A 70 -15.47 5.42 3.88
C ASP A 70 -14.31 6.42 4.01
N VAL A 71 -13.09 5.98 3.69
CA VAL A 71 -11.92 6.85 3.69
C VAL A 71 -11.97 7.72 2.44
N ASP A 72 -12.29 8.99 2.62
CA ASP A 72 -12.46 9.94 1.52
C ASP A 72 -11.15 10.20 0.74
N ILE A 73 -9.99 10.10 1.39
CA ILE A 73 -8.69 10.42 0.80
C ILE A 73 -7.61 9.48 1.33
N LEU A 74 -7.06 8.66 0.44
CA LEU A 74 -5.83 7.91 0.68
C LEU A 74 -4.68 8.56 -0.08
N LYS A 75 -3.56 8.77 0.61
CA LYS A 75 -2.34 9.36 0.04
C LYS A 75 -1.17 8.40 0.21
N PRO A 76 -0.33 8.17 -0.82
CA PRO A 76 0.89 7.41 -0.65
C PRO A 76 1.81 8.06 0.38
N PHE A 77 2.32 7.27 1.32
CA PHE A 77 3.25 7.74 2.35
C PHE A 77 4.39 6.74 2.54
N ILE A 78 5.62 7.25 2.65
CA ILE A 78 6.82 6.46 2.96
C ILE A 78 7.59 7.10 4.11
N LYS A 79 8.14 6.27 4.99
CA LYS A 79 9.07 6.68 6.04
C LYS A 79 10.37 5.92 5.85
N LEU A 80 11.47 6.65 5.77
CA LEU A 80 12.80 6.09 5.55
C LEU A 80 13.68 6.32 6.78
N LYS A 81 14.53 5.35 7.09
CA LYS A 81 15.52 5.47 8.17
C LYS A 81 16.88 5.07 7.63
N SER A 82 17.75 6.05 7.43
CA SER A 82 19.14 5.86 6.99
C SER A 82 19.29 5.10 5.67
N CYS A 83 18.34 5.25 4.75
CA CYS A 83 18.38 4.66 3.40
C CYS A 83 17.92 5.67 2.34
N SER A 84 18.12 5.34 1.07
CA SER A 84 17.60 6.08 -0.07
C SER A 84 16.78 5.14 -0.93
N VAL A 85 15.69 5.65 -1.49
CA VAL A 85 14.80 4.88 -2.37
C VAL A 85 14.48 5.69 -3.61
N GLU A 86 14.19 5.00 -4.70
CA GLU A 86 13.63 5.58 -5.90
C GLU A 86 12.15 5.20 -5.97
N VAL A 87 11.28 6.20 -6.17
CA VAL A 87 9.83 5.95 -6.25
C VAL A 87 9.42 5.77 -7.71
N ASN A 88 8.49 4.85 -7.96
CA ASN A 88 7.86 4.67 -9.26
C ASN A 88 6.34 4.80 -9.13
N PHE A 89 5.77 5.88 -9.68
CA PHE A 89 4.32 6.09 -9.75
C PHE A 89 3.71 5.65 -11.09
N GLY A 90 4.48 4.98 -11.96
CA GLY A 90 4.01 4.50 -13.26
C GLY A 90 4.01 5.55 -14.37
N ASN A 91 4.79 6.63 -14.24
CA ASN A 91 4.91 7.66 -15.27
C ASN A 91 5.51 7.15 -16.59
N ASP A 92 6.29 6.06 -16.53
CA ASP A 92 6.87 5.39 -17.69
C ASP A 92 6.85 3.86 -17.45
N LEU A 93 5.79 3.22 -17.93
CA LEU A 93 5.63 1.76 -17.80
C LEU A 93 6.40 0.97 -18.87
N GLU A 94 6.90 1.63 -19.92
CA GLU A 94 7.68 0.96 -20.96
C GLU A 94 9.11 0.70 -20.48
N THR A 95 9.77 1.72 -19.92
CA THR A 95 11.15 1.60 -19.45
C THR A 95 11.25 1.23 -17.97
N LYS A 96 10.23 1.58 -17.18
CA LYS A 96 10.19 1.34 -15.73
C LYS A 96 8.83 0.74 -15.31
N PRO A 97 8.49 -0.48 -15.77
CA PRO A 97 7.25 -1.13 -15.39
C PRO A 97 7.18 -1.38 -13.88
N PHE A 98 5.95 -1.53 -13.36
CA PHE A 98 5.78 -2.09 -12.03
C PHE A 98 6.35 -3.51 -11.97
N ARG A 99 6.91 -3.88 -10.83
CA ARG A 99 7.40 -5.25 -10.61
C ARG A 99 6.24 -6.23 -10.43
N TYR A 100 5.16 -5.76 -9.81
CA TYR A 100 3.90 -6.48 -9.71
C TYR A 100 3.13 -6.38 -11.03
N ASP A 101 2.55 -7.48 -11.48
CA ASP A 101 1.71 -7.52 -12.68
C ASP A 101 0.26 -7.14 -12.31
N ILE A 102 -0.05 -5.85 -12.41
CA ILE A 102 -1.36 -5.30 -12.05
C ILE A 102 -2.53 -5.89 -12.85
N TYR A 103 -2.27 -6.52 -13.99
CA TYR A 103 -3.31 -7.15 -14.81
C TYR A 103 -3.68 -8.56 -14.34
N LYS A 104 -2.91 -9.15 -13.41
CA LYS A 104 -3.13 -10.50 -12.86
C LYS A 104 -3.70 -10.51 -11.45
N HIS A 105 -4.16 -9.36 -10.96
CA HIS A 105 -4.63 -9.24 -9.58
C HIS A 105 -5.95 -10.00 -9.33
N PHE A 106 -6.72 -10.29 -10.38
CA PHE A 106 -7.99 -11.03 -10.33
C PHE A 106 -8.09 -12.08 -11.43
#